data_AF-A0A9P7EBT1-F1
#
_entry.id   AF-A0A9P7EBT1-F1
#
_cell.length_a   1.000
_cell.length_b   1.000
_cell.length_c   1.000
_cell.angle_alpha   90.00
_cell.angle_beta   90.00
_cell.angle_gamma   90.00
#
_symmetry.space_group_name_H-M   'P 1'
#
loop_
_entity.id
_entity.type
_entity.pdbx_description
1 polymer ?
#
loop_
_entity_poly.entity_id
_entity_poly.type
_entity_poly.pdbx_seq_one_letter_code
_entity_poly.pdbx_strand_id
1 'polypeptide(L)'
;MPANTSRVDSADPSAAKTDLQGLELAEHHFGPLLHPTRATQSAWTDYSINRLRANRKYHTVVPVSRKGSEDGSEEDSEENEYDEYSDDAWLFDGIKVCVSQIEEEMDFENGTLQKCITILWNETVLDDEEPRSTDHIVKIYSPTAPMYIDVHFNYYCRPRWSEVEWFYSLGYKIQRRPSAMAGNALAIKKELKMGSPSDVHTRNGWQTLCWGYYDDSDGNYGKRWRRIECGEVGLHQEGVIDVHEALFGELEKPAETDSEAMLAYH
;
A
#
# COMPACT_ATOMS: atom_id res chain seq x y z
N MET A 1 -40.62 -59.53 14.20
CA MET A 1 -40.60 -58.45 13.20
C MET A 1 -40.90 -57.14 13.92
N PRO A 2 -39.87 -56.36 14.24
CA PRO A 2 -39.91 -54.95 13.88
C PRO A 2 -38.67 -54.57 13.05
N ALA A 3 -38.90 -53.73 12.05
CA ALA A 3 -37.93 -53.35 11.04
C ALA A 3 -36.90 -52.37 11.59
N ASN A 4 -35.64 -52.74 11.37
CA ASN A 4 -34.47 -51.89 11.37
C ASN A 4 -34.69 -50.66 10.48
N THR A 5 -34.40 -49.47 10.99
CA THR A 5 -33.93 -48.35 10.17
C THR A 5 -32.72 -47.72 10.85
N SER A 6 -31.55 -48.28 10.56
CA SER A 6 -30.26 -47.65 10.83
C SER A 6 -30.15 -46.43 9.94
N ARG A 7 -30.24 -45.23 10.54
CA ARG A 7 -29.88 -44.00 9.87
C ARG A 7 -28.35 -43.95 9.82
N VAL A 8 -27.82 -44.11 8.61
CA VAL A 8 -26.40 -43.96 8.31
C VAL A 8 -26.09 -42.48 8.52
N ASP A 9 -25.35 -42.16 9.57
CA ASP A 9 -24.69 -40.86 9.71
C ASP A 9 -23.61 -40.79 8.63
N SER A 10 -23.96 -40.17 7.50
CA SER A 10 -22.99 -39.77 6.50
C SER A 10 -22.12 -38.68 7.13
N ALA A 11 -20.90 -39.05 7.48
CA ALA A 11 -19.87 -38.08 7.81
C ALA A 11 -19.62 -37.22 6.56
N ASP A 12 -20.17 -36.01 6.57
CA ASP A 12 -19.85 -34.94 5.62
C ASP A 12 -18.35 -34.63 5.75
N PRO A 13 -17.53 -34.81 4.69
CA PRO A 13 -16.10 -34.52 4.75
C PRO A 13 -15.78 -33.03 4.52
N SER A 14 -16.65 -32.11 4.97
CA SER A 14 -16.54 -30.67 4.68
C SER A 14 -16.39 -29.77 5.93
N ALA A 15 -15.99 -30.33 7.07
CA ALA A 15 -15.89 -29.58 8.33
C ALA A 15 -14.45 -29.36 8.81
N ALA A 16 -13.47 -29.24 7.91
CA ALA A 16 -12.19 -28.62 8.27
C ALA A 16 -12.30 -27.10 8.10
N LYS A 17 -13.12 -26.44 8.94
CA LYS A 17 -12.91 -25.01 9.22
C LYS A 17 -11.59 -24.93 9.94
N THR A 18 -10.53 -24.59 9.24
CA THR A 18 -9.21 -24.40 9.81
C THR A 18 -9.28 -23.28 10.84
N ASP A 19 -9.18 -23.64 12.13
CA ASP A 19 -9.04 -22.73 13.29
C ASP A 19 -7.66 -22.04 13.29
N LEU A 20 -7.13 -21.69 12.12
CA LEU A 20 -5.82 -21.06 11.98
C LEU A 20 -5.86 -19.69 12.64
N GLN A 21 -4.87 -19.41 13.47
CA GLN A 21 -4.71 -18.15 14.17
C GLN A 21 -3.25 -17.73 14.19
N GLY A 22 -3.00 -16.47 14.53
CA GLY A 22 -1.66 -15.93 14.65
C GLY A 22 -0.87 -16.03 13.34
N LEU A 23 0.40 -16.38 13.46
CA LEU A 23 1.33 -16.46 12.33
C LEU A 23 0.91 -17.54 11.32
N GLU A 24 0.33 -18.65 11.77
CA GLU A 24 -0.13 -19.73 10.89
C GLU A 24 -1.23 -19.26 9.93
N LEU A 25 -2.14 -18.41 10.41
CA LEU A 25 -3.17 -17.78 9.56
C LEU A 25 -2.56 -16.84 8.52
N ALA A 26 -1.54 -16.07 8.93
CA ALA A 26 -0.86 -15.13 8.04
C ALA A 26 -0.10 -15.86 6.93
N GLU A 27 0.66 -16.90 7.27
CA GLU A 27 1.37 -17.76 6.31
C GLU A 27 0.40 -18.49 5.38
N HIS A 28 -0.72 -18.99 5.89
CA HIS A 28 -1.71 -19.67 5.05
C HIS A 28 -2.28 -18.76 3.94
N HIS A 29 -2.50 -17.47 4.24
CA HIS A 29 -3.12 -16.55 3.29
C HIS A 29 -2.13 -15.72 2.46
N PHE A 30 -0.95 -15.43 3.00
CA PHE A 30 0.00 -14.49 2.42
C PHE A 30 1.40 -15.07 2.24
N GLY A 31 1.60 -16.33 2.64
CA GLY A 31 2.87 -17.00 2.63
C GLY A 31 3.49 -17.19 1.23
N PRO A 32 4.81 -17.46 1.17
CA PRO A 32 5.73 -17.36 2.31
C PRO A 32 5.86 -15.90 2.76
N LEU A 33 5.85 -15.67 4.08
CA LEU A 33 6.25 -14.40 4.68
C LEU A 33 7.78 -14.31 4.72
N LEU A 34 8.31 -13.09 4.68
CA LEU A 34 9.75 -12.87 4.71
C LEU A 34 10.18 -12.85 6.18
N HIS A 35 10.96 -13.84 6.63
CA HIS A 35 11.57 -13.88 7.97
C HIS A 35 10.68 -13.33 9.11
N PRO A 36 9.50 -13.95 9.38
CA PRO A 36 8.52 -13.38 10.27
C PRO A 36 9.05 -13.16 11.69
N THR A 37 8.89 -11.94 12.18
CA THR A 37 9.28 -11.50 13.52
C THR A 37 8.35 -12.04 14.60
N ARG A 38 8.86 -12.10 15.83
CA ARG A 38 8.06 -12.55 16.98
C ARG A 38 7.01 -11.49 17.33
N ALA A 39 5.76 -11.90 17.39
CA ALA A 39 4.65 -11.10 17.90
C ALA A 39 3.59 -11.98 18.56
N THR A 40 2.59 -11.37 19.19
CA THR A 40 1.50 -12.13 19.81
C THR A 40 0.62 -12.78 18.75
N GLN A 41 -0.02 -13.89 19.11
CA GLN A 41 -1.02 -14.55 18.27
C GLN A 41 -2.15 -13.59 17.88
N SER A 42 -2.60 -12.73 18.80
CA SER A 42 -3.60 -11.72 18.50
C SER A 42 -3.15 -10.71 17.45
N ALA A 43 -1.90 -10.22 17.51
CA ALA A 43 -1.39 -9.23 16.56
C ALA A 43 -1.34 -9.78 15.13
N TRP A 44 -0.81 -11.00 14.95
CA TRP A 44 -0.79 -11.67 13.66
C TRP A 44 -2.20 -12.00 13.13
N THR A 45 -3.13 -12.33 14.04
CA THR A 45 -4.54 -12.56 13.69
C THR A 45 -5.20 -11.28 13.19
N ASP A 46 -5.06 -10.18 13.94
CA ASP A 46 -5.62 -8.88 13.59
C ASP A 46 -5.03 -8.34 12.28
N TYR A 47 -3.72 -8.47 12.09
CA TYR A 47 -3.04 -8.18 10.83
C TYR A 47 -3.65 -8.96 9.66
N SER A 48 -3.82 -10.28 9.83
CA SER A 48 -4.33 -11.15 8.77
C SER A 48 -5.77 -10.80 8.40
N ILE A 49 -6.62 -10.58 9.41
CA ILE A 49 -8.02 -10.19 9.21
C ILE A 49 -8.10 -8.79 8.57
N ASN A 50 -7.26 -7.85 8.99
CA ASN A 50 -7.18 -6.52 8.39
C ASN A 50 -6.85 -6.62 6.90
N ARG A 51 -5.77 -7.32 6.56
CA ARG A 51 -5.29 -7.50 5.18
C ARG A 51 -6.31 -8.21 4.30
N LEU A 52 -6.89 -9.31 4.78
CA LEU A 52 -7.96 -10.01 4.07
C LEU A 52 -9.17 -9.11 3.79
N ARG A 53 -9.61 -8.35 4.79
CA ARG A 53 -10.77 -7.46 4.63
C ARG A 53 -10.46 -6.28 3.72
N ALA A 54 -9.25 -5.72 3.80
CA ALA A 54 -8.81 -4.67 2.89
C ALA A 54 -8.78 -5.19 1.44
N ASN A 55 -8.15 -6.34 1.19
CA ASN A 55 -8.07 -6.95 -0.14
C ASN A 55 -9.43 -7.36 -0.72
N ARG A 56 -10.43 -7.63 0.12
CA ARG A 56 -11.81 -7.90 -0.34
C ARG A 56 -12.58 -6.63 -0.70
N LYS A 57 -12.28 -5.53 -0.01
CA LYS A 57 -12.99 -4.26 -0.17
C LYS A 57 -12.35 -3.37 -1.22
N TYR A 58 -11.03 -3.51 -1.41
CA TYR A 58 -10.18 -2.66 -2.21
C TYR A 58 -9.34 -3.51 -3.15
N HIS A 59 -8.82 -2.88 -4.21
CA HIS A 59 -8.03 -3.56 -5.22
C HIS A 59 -6.57 -3.74 -4.74
N THR A 60 -6.04 -4.95 -4.88
CA THR A 60 -4.63 -5.27 -4.64
C THR A 60 -3.81 -5.10 -5.91
N VAL A 61 -2.53 -4.77 -5.78
CA VAL A 61 -1.65 -4.56 -6.95
C VAL A 61 -1.46 -5.84 -7.77
N VAL A 62 -1.46 -7.00 -7.11
CA VAL A 62 -1.53 -8.28 -7.79
C VAL A 62 -2.99 -8.71 -7.88
N PRO A 63 -3.56 -8.93 -9.08
CA PRO A 63 -4.89 -9.51 -9.19
C PRO A 63 -4.86 -10.91 -8.58
N VAL A 64 -5.81 -11.19 -7.68
CA VAL A 64 -5.98 -12.54 -7.15
C VAL A 64 -6.28 -13.45 -8.33
N SER A 65 -5.34 -14.35 -8.69
CA SER A 65 -5.66 -15.45 -9.61
C SER A 65 -6.92 -16.12 -9.08
N ARG A 66 -8.05 -15.94 -9.78
CA ARG A 66 -9.24 -16.76 -9.59
C ARG A 66 -8.85 -18.19 -9.96
N LYS A 67 -8.36 -18.95 -8.98
CA LYS A 67 -8.19 -20.39 -9.11
C LYS A 67 -9.58 -21.00 -9.34
N GLY A 68 -9.80 -21.48 -10.57
CA GLY A 68 -10.75 -22.53 -10.91
C GLY A 68 -12.23 -22.14 -10.98
N SER A 69 -12.67 -21.67 -12.13
CA SER A 69 -13.88 -22.23 -12.73
C SER A 69 -13.42 -23.07 -13.92
N GLU A 70 -13.14 -24.35 -13.66
CA GLU A 70 -13.21 -25.38 -14.70
C GLU A 70 -14.67 -25.49 -15.12
N ASP A 71 -15.14 -24.57 -15.94
CA ASP A 71 -16.26 -24.86 -16.83
C ASP A 71 -15.91 -24.24 -18.17
N GLY A 72 -15.56 -25.11 -19.10
CA GLY A 72 -15.09 -24.74 -20.41
C GLY A 72 -16.22 -24.13 -21.23
N SER A 73 -16.12 -22.84 -21.48
CA SER A 73 -16.74 -22.22 -22.64
C SER A 73 -15.65 -21.45 -23.38
N GLU A 74 -15.07 -22.12 -24.38
CA GLU A 74 -14.42 -21.45 -25.51
C GLU A 74 -15.54 -20.73 -26.28
N GLU A 75 -15.78 -19.47 -25.96
CA GLU A 75 -16.48 -18.57 -26.88
C GLU A 75 -15.52 -17.44 -27.23
N ASP A 76 -15.05 -17.51 -28.47
CA ASP A 76 -14.46 -16.41 -29.23
C ASP A 76 -15.28 -15.13 -28.99
N SER A 77 -14.71 -14.16 -28.30
CA SER A 77 -15.19 -12.79 -28.31
C SER A 77 -14.08 -11.89 -28.83
N GLU A 78 -14.15 -11.73 -30.15
CA GLU A 78 -13.75 -10.59 -30.97
C GLU A 78 -13.24 -9.36 -30.20
N GLU A 79 -12.03 -8.95 -30.58
CA GLU A 79 -11.48 -7.59 -30.56
C GLU A 79 -12.47 -6.49 -30.18
N ASN A 80 -12.48 -6.10 -28.89
CA ASN A 80 -12.88 -4.74 -28.49
C ASN A 80 -11.60 -3.93 -28.25
N GLU A 81 -10.94 -3.59 -29.35
CA GLU A 81 -9.86 -2.61 -29.44
C GLU A 81 -10.43 -1.20 -29.21
N TYR A 82 -10.76 -0.89 -27.96
CA TYR A 82 -10.71 0.44 -27.32
C TYR A 82 -10.77 0.17 -25.81
N ASP A 83 -9.71 -0.44 -25.27
CA ASP A 83 -9.49 -0.43 -23.82
C ASP A 83 -9.26 1.04 -23.43
N GLU A 84 -10.34 1.68 -23.01
CA GLU A 84 -10.32 2.91 -22.24
C GLU A 84 -9.32 2.67 -21.11
N TYR A 85 -8.11 3.23 -21.24
CA TYR A 85 -7.09 3.23 -20.21
C TYR A 85 -7.75 3.83 -18.98
N SER A 86 -8.26 2.97 -18.10
CA SER A 86 -8.92 3.42 -16.91
C SER A 86 -7.87 4.17 -16.11
N ASP A 87 -8.17 5.41 -15.70
CA ASP A 87 -7.32 6.21 -14.81
C ASP A 87 -6.90 5.41 -13.55
N ASP A 88 -7.65 4.36 -13.21
CA ASP A 88 -7.28 3.40 -12.18
C ASP A 88 -6.03 2.58 -12.53
N ALA A 89 -5.94 2.05 -13.75
CA ALA A 89 -4.83 1.21 -14.20
C ALA A 89 -3.47 1.92 -14.12
N TRP A 90 -3.45 3.25 -14.30
CA TRP A 90 -2.23 4.04 -14.28
C TRP A 90 -1.41 3.86 -13.00
N LEU A 91 -2.05 3.97 -11.83
CA LEU A 91 -1.37 3.81 -10.55
C LEU A 91 -0.98 2.34 -10.30
N PHE A 92 -1.83 1.40 -10.69
CA PHE A 92 -1.54 -0.04 -10.55
C PHE A 92 -0.29 -0.43 -11.33
N ASP A 93 -0.23 -0.06 -12.60
CA ASP A 93 0.88 -0.39 -13.48
C ASP A 93 2.16 0.32 -13.05
N GLY A 94 2.06 1.60 -12.63
CA GLY A 94 3.19 2.34 -12.07
C GLY A 94 3.77 1.66 -10.83
N ILE A 95 2.94 1.27 -9.86
CA ILE A 95 3.40 0.55 -8.67
C ILE A 95 4.01 -0.80 -9.06
N LYS A 96 3.36 -1.55 -9.96
CA LYS A 96 3.84 -2.87 -10.39
C LYS A 96 5.22 -2.79 -11.02
N VAL A 97 5.46 -1.82 -11.92
CA VAL A 97 6.76 -1.62 -12.57
C VAL A 97 7.83 -1.25 -11.54
N CYS A 98 7.57 -0.23 -10.71
CA CYS A 98 8.55 0.23 -9.72
C CYS A 98 8.88 -0.85 -8.68
N VAL A 99 7.88 -1.58 -8.19
CA VAL A 99 8.10 -2.61 -7.17
C VAL A 99 8.76 -3.86 -7.76
N SER A 100 8.51 -4.19 -9.04
CA SER A 100 9.24 -5.27 -9.72
C SER A 100 10.74 -4.98 -9.78
N GLN A 101 11.12 -3.72 -10.02
CA GLN A 101 12.53 -3.30 -10.01
C GLN A 101 13.15 -3.43 -8.61
N ILE A 102 12.42 -3.01 -7.57
CA ILE A 102 12.87 -3.17 -6.18
C ILE A 102 13.03 -4.65 -5.82
N GLU A 103 12.09 -5.50 -6.22
CA GLU A 103 12.18 -6.95 -6.00
C GLU A 103 13.41 -7.54 -6.70
N GLU A 104 13.71 -7.13 -7.93
CA GLU A 104 14.92 -7.54 -8.65
C GLU A 104 16.21 -7.07 -7.94
N GLU A 105 16.28 -5.80 -7.51
CA GLU A 105 17.43 -5.25 -6.78
C GLU A 105 17.69 -5.95 -5.44
N MET A 106 16.62 -6.44 -4.80
CA MET A 106 16.67 -7.16 -3.52
C MET A 106 16.79 -8.68 -3.68
N ASP A 107 16.89 -9.21 -4.91
CA ASP A 107 16.90 -10.65 -5.21
C ASP A 107 15.66 -11.40 -4.66
N PHE A 108 14.49 -10.76 -4.74
CA PHE A 108 13.20 -11.35 -4.40
C PHE A 108 12.47 -11.86 -5.63
N GLU A 109 11.66 -12.91 -5.45
CA GLU A 109 10.75 -13.37 -6.50
C GLU A 109 9.74 -12.27 -6.87
N ASN A 110 9.49 -12.08 -8.17
CA ASN A 110 8.53 -11.10 -8.67
C ASN A 110 7.14 -11.30 -8.04
N GLY A 111 6.58 -10.24 -7.48
CA GLY A 111 5.28 -10.19 -6.82
C GLY A 111 5.33 -10.36 -5.30
N THR A 112 6.50 -10.66 -4.72
CA THR A 112 6.71 -10.87 -3.27
C THR A 112 6.31 -9.67 -2.43
N LEU A 113 6.73 -8.46 -2.85
CA LEU A 113 6.38 -7.19 -2.24
C LEU A 113 5.09 -6.61 -2.84
N GLN A 114 4.82 -6.83 -4.12
CA GLN A 114 3.60 -6.31 -4.77
C GLN A 114 2.32 -6.82 -4.08
N LYS A 115 2.28 -8.10 -3.66
CA LYS A 115 1.14 -8.68 -2.94
C LYS A 115 0.88 -8.01 -1.58
N CYS A 116 1.86 -7.27 -1.05
CA CYS A 116 1.77 -6.53 0.20
C CYS A 116 1.15 -5.14 0.04
N ILE A 117 0.80 -4.73 -1.18
CA ILE A 117 0.29 -3.39 -1.46
C ILE A 117 -1.20 -3.44 -1.79
N THR A 118 -1.98 -2.61 -1.10
CA THR A 118 -3.41 -2.43 -1.33
C THR A 118 -3.72 -0.95 -1.52
N ILE A 119 -4.40 -0.61 -2.62
CA ILE A 119 -4.79 0.78 -2.92
C ILE A 119 -6.16 1.02 -2.29
N LEU A 120 -6.23 1.84 -1.25
CA LEU A 120 -7.46 2.12 -0.50
C LEU A 120 -8.29 3.26 -1.10
N TRP A 121 -7.61 4.21 -1.74
CA TRP A 121 -8.18 5.38 -2.39
C TRP A 121 -7.38 5.70 -3.62
N ASN A 122 -8.07 5.90 -4.73
CA ASN A 122 -7.49 6.30 -5.99
C ASN A 122 -8.40 7.31 -6.67
N GLU A 123 -8.00 8.57 -6.67
CA GLU A 123 -8.58 9.59 -7.51
C GLU A 123 -7.47 10.11 -8.41
N THR A 124 -7.52 9.75 -9.69
CA THR A 124 -6.62 10.26 -10.73
C THR A 124 -7.46 11.01 -11.75
N VAL A 125 -6.95 12.14 -12.23
CA VAL A 125 -7.45 12.81 -13.42
C VAL A 125 -6.26 13.02 -14.33
N LEU A 126 -6.31 12.45 -15.53
CA LEU A 126 -5.28 12.62 -16.56
C LEU A 126 -5.63 13.77 -17.52
N ASP A 127 -4.61 14.34 -18.14
CA ASP A 127 -4.68 15.30 -19.25
C ASP A 127 -3.64 14.85 -20.29
N ASP A 128 -4.09 14.31 -21.43
CA ASP A 128 -3.23 13.69 -22.45
C ASP A 128 -2.21 12.69 -21.88
N GLU A 129 -2.66 11.75 -21.04
CA GLU A 129 -1.87 10.72 -20.34
C GLU A 129 -0.98 11.23 -19.17
N GLU A 130 -0.84 12.54 -18.99
CA GLU A 130 -0.13 13.10 -17.84
C GLU A 130 -1.08 13.30 -16.66
N PRO A 131 -0.68 12.98 -15.41
CA PRO A 131 -1.51 13.26 -14.26
C PRO A 131 -1.68 14.78 -14.12
N ARG A 132 -2.95 15.21 -14.09
CA ARG A 132 -3.35 16.57 -13.79
C ARG A 132 -3.64 16.75 -12.30
N SER A 133 -4.33 15.79 -11.70
CA SER A 133 -4.53 15.76 -10.26
C SER A 133 -4.64 14.34 -9.77
N THR A 134 -3.96 14.04 -8.67
CA THR A 134 -4.08 12.73 -8.03
C THR A 134 -4.20 12.86 -6.52
N ASP A 135 -5.00 11.97 -5.92
CA ASP A 135 -5.11 11.77 -4.48
C ASP A 135 -5.16 10.26 -4.23
N HIS A 136 -4.13 9.74 -3.57
CA HIS A 136 -3.91 8.32 -3.37
C HIS A 136 -3.72 8.01 -1.90
N ILE A 137 -4.37 6.95 -1.45
CA ILE A 137 -4.08 6.32 -0.16
C ILE A 137 -3.74 4.86 -0.43
N VAL A 138 -2.49 4.52 -0.19
CA VAL A 138 -1.95 3.17 -0.39
C VAL A 138 -1.54 2.60 0.95
N LYS A 139 -1.86 1.33 1.19
CA LYS A 139 -1.42 0.61 2.38
C LYS A 139 -0.40 -0.45 1.98
N ILE A 140 0.76 -0.42 2.63
CA ILE A 140 1.86 -1.36 2.46
C ILE A 140 1.93 -2.23 3.71
N TYR A 141 1.53 -3.49 3.61
CA TYR A 141 1.64 -4.45 4.69
C TYR A 141 3.09 -4.92 4.83
N SER A 142 3.57 -4.98 6.06
CA SER A 142 4.88 -5.56 6.32
C SER A 142 4.88 -7.04 5.95
N PRO A 143 5.87 -7.53 5.17
CA PRO A 143 6.04 -8.96 4.92
C PRO A 143 6.66 -9.71 6.11
N THR A 144 7.26 -9.01 7.09
CA THR A 144 7.99 -9.62 8.21
C THR A 144 7.32 -9.43 9.57
N ALA A 145 6.42 -8.46 9.72
CA ALA A 145 5.80 -8.11 11.00
C ALA A 145 4.29 -7.90 10.87
N PRO A 146 3.51 -8.03 11.96
CA PRO A 146 2.09 -7.72 11.94
C PRO A 146 1.86 -6.19 12.01
N MET A 147 2.41 -5.47 11.03
CA MET A 147 2.36 -4.01 10.91
C MET A 147 2.03 -3.61 9.46
N TYR A 148 1.67 -2.34 9.26
CA TYR A 148 1.59 -1.78 7.92
C TYR A 148 1.92 -0.29 7.94
N ILE A 149 2.19 0.26 6.75
CA ILE A 149 2.39 1.68 6.51
C ILE A 149 1.25 2.17 5.64
N ASP A 150 0.54 3.20 6.09
CA ASP A 150 -0.33 3.99 5.22
C ASP A 150 0.50 5.08 4.55
N VAL A 151 0.37 5.22 3.24
CA VAL A 151 1.03 6.21 2.41
C VAL A 151 -0.04 7.07 1.76
N HIS A 152 0.11 8.39 1.83
CA HIS A 152 -0.76 9.34 1.17
C HIS A 152 0.06 10.21 0.22
N PHE A 153 -0.34 10.20 -1.05
CA PHE A 153 0.22 11.05 -2.09
C PHE A 153 -0.88 11.92 -2.67
N ASN A 154 -0.62 13.23 -2.75
CA ASN A 154 -1.50 14.18 -3.40
C ASN A 154 -0.66 15.01 -4.36
N TYR A 155 -1.15 15.17 -5.59
CA TYR A 155 -0.53 15.94 -6.64
C TYR A 155 -1.60 16.77 -7.37
N TYR A 156 -1.21 17.96 -7.79
CA TYR A 156 -2.04 18.83 -8.61
C TYR A 156 -1.16 19.65 -9.55
N CYS A 157 -1.57 19.74 -10.81
CA CYS A 157 -1.00 20.64 -11.80
C CYS A 157 -2.12 21.15 -12.70
N ARG A 158 -2.31 22.46 -12.76
CA ARG A 158 -3.32 23.07 -13.62
C ARG A 158 -2.79 24.34 -14.27
N PRO A 159 -2.78 24.39 -15.61
CA PRO A 159 -2.62 25.65 -16.32
C PRO A 159 -3.79 26.59 -16.04
N ARG A 160 -3.47 27.84 -15.75
CA ARG A 160 -4.42 28.97 -15.66
C ARG A 160 -4.05 30.01 -16.72
N TRP A 161 -4.88 31.03 -16.89
CA TRP A 161 -4.73 32.02 -17.97
C TRP A 161 -3.35 32.70 -18.02
N SER A 162 -2.67 32.86 -16.89
CA SER A 162 -1.37 33.54 -16.80
C SER A 162 -0.40 32.92 -15.80
N GLU A 163 -0.72 31.73 -15.27
CA GLU A 163 0.02 31.07 -14.20
C GLU A 163 -0.18 29.56 -14.31
N VAL A 164 0.66 28.79 -13.61
CA VAL A 164 0.45 27.35 -13.41
C VAL A 164 0.32 27.14 -11.91
N GLU A 165 -0.78 26.54 -11.49
CA GLU A 165 -0.96 26.07 -10.13
C GLU A 165 -0.39 24.66 -10.06
N TRP A 166 0.59 24.44 -9.19
CA TRP A 166 1.24 23.14 -9.04
C TRP A 166 1.59 22.90 -7.59
N PHE A 167 1.30 21.69 -7.11
CA PHE A 167 1.80 21.19 -5.85
C PHE A 167 1.84 19.68 -5.80
N TYR A 168 2.64 19.14 -4.88
CA TYR A 168 2.51 17.76 -4.43
C TYR A 168 2.85 17.64 -2.94
N SER A 169 2.37 16.58 -2.32
CA SER A 169 2.74 16.19 -0.96
C SER A 169 2.74 14.68 -0.85
N LEU A 170 3.77 14.14 -0.19
CA LEU A 170 3.93 12.72 0.10
C LEU A 170 4.23 12.55 1.58
N GLY A 171 3.53 11.63 2.22
CA GLY A 171 3.75 11.31 3.61
C GLY A 171 3.22 9.93 3.96
N TYR A 172 3.57 9.49 5.16
CA TYR A 172 3.29 8.14 5.63
C TYR A 172 2.89 8.11 7.10
N LYS A 173 2.27 6.99 7.51
CA LYS A 173 1.92 6.69 8.89
C LYS A 173 2.14 5.22 9.17
N ILE A 174 3.00 4.91 10.13
CA ILE A 174 3.29 3.54 10.54
C ILE A 174 2.26 3.08 11.57
N GLN A 175 1.61 1.95 11.32
CA GLN A 175 0.69 1.30 12.24
C GLN A 175 1.32 0.03 12.80
N ARG A 176 1.93 0.18 13.98
CA ARG A 176 2.62 -0.92 14.70
C ARG A 176 1.67 -1.91 15.36
N ARG A 177 0.39 -1.55 15.51
CA ARG A 177 -0.65 -2.36 16.17
C ARG A 177 -1.96 -2.27 15.37
N PRO A 178 -2.03 -2.93 14.21
CA PRO A 178 -3.21 -2.88 13.37
C PRO A 178 -4.42 -3.49 14.09
N SER A 179 -5.59 -2.86 13.98
CA SER A 179 -6.84 -3.49 14.39
C SER A 179 -7.34 -4.45 13.32
N ALA A 180 -8.17 -5.44 13.68
CA ALA A 180 -8.81 -6.35 12.71
C ALA A 180 -9.79 -5.66 11.73
N MET A 181 -10.05 -4.36 11.84
CA MET A 181 -10.97 -3.65 10.94
C MET A 181 -10.27 -3.31 9.62
N ALA A 182 -11.00 -3.42 8.50
CA ALA A 182 -10.46 -2.99 7.21
C ALA A 182 -10.02 -1.52 7.28
N GLY A 183 -8.99 -1.16 6.51
CA GLY A 183 -8.68 0.23 6.25
C GLY A 183 -9.92 1.01 5.79
N ASN A 184 -10.03 2.27 6.21
CA ASN A 184 -11.10 3.14 5.76
C ASN A 184 -10.47 4.42 5.20
N ALA A 185 -10.36 4.48 3.87
CA ALA A 185 -9.83 5.63 3.15
C ALA A 185 -10.45 6.96 3.60
N LEU A 186 -11.78 7.03 3.75
CA LEU A 186 -12.44 8.27 4.19
C LEU A 186 -12.11 8.65 5.64
N ALA A 187 -11.88 7.66 6.51
CA ALA A 187 -11.41 7.93 7.86
C ALA A 187 -9.97 8.46 7.84
N ILE A 188 -9.11 7.87 7.01
CA ILE A 188 -7.73 8.32 6.80
C ILE A 188 -7.70 9.76 6.24
N LYS A 189 -8.50 10.09 5.21
CA LYS A 189 -8.60 11.46 4.67
C LYS A 189 -8.97 12.49 5.74
N LYS A 190 -9.77 12.12 6.74
CA LYS A 190 -10.13 13.02 7.86
C LYS A 190 -8.99 13.27 8.83
N GLU A 191 -8.01 12.36 8.91
CA GLU A 191 -6.81 12.55 9.73
C GLU A 191 -5.84 13.56 9.11
N LEU A 192 -5.77 13.60 7.77
CA LEU A 192 -4.93 14.52 7.01
C LEU A 192 -5.41 15.97 7.19
N LYS A 193 -4.48 16.92 7.19
CA LYS A 193 -4.82 18.35 7.30
C LYS A 193 -5.17 18.90 5.92
N MET A 194 -6.26 19.66 5.84
CA MET A 194 -6.58 20.47 4.67
C MET A 194 -5.75 21.76 4.72
N GLY A 195 -5.04 22.10 3.64
CA GLY A 195 -4.25 23.34 3.59
C GLY A 195 -3.06 23.25 2.65
N SER A 196 -2.00 24.01 3.00
CA SER A 196 -0.73 24.00 2.29
C SER A 196 -0.15 22.57 2.18
N PRO A 197 0.53 22.22 1.08
CA PRO A 197 1.25 20.95 0.93
C PRO A 197 2.18 20.63 2.11
N SER A 198 2.83 21.65 2.68
CA SER A 198 3.73 21.54 3.84
C SER A 198 3.05 21.01 5.11
N ASP A 199 1.72 21.14 5.19
CA ASP A 199 0.94 20.93 6.40
C ASP A 199 0.15 19.61 6.37
N VAL A 200 0.03 18.96 5.21
CA VAL A 200 -0.90 17.84 4.97
C VAL A 200 -0.67 16.68 5.94
N HIS A 201 0.60 16.33 6.18
CA HIS A 201 1.01 15.14 6.93
C HIS A 201 1.60 15.45 8.32
N THR A 202 1.28 16.60 8.93
CA THR A 202 1.93 17.04 10.20
C THR A 202 1.17 16.68 11.47
N ARG A 203 0.13 15.83 11.40
CA ARG A 203 -0.75 15.54 12.55
C ARG A 203 -1.23 14.10 12.59
N ASN A 204 -1.80 13.69 13.74
CA ASN A 204 -2.43 12.38 13.92
C ASN A 204 -1.48 11.19 13.64
N GLY A 205 -0.18 11.38 13.88
CA GLY A 205 0.86 10.37 13.66
C GLY A 205 1.30 10.22 12.20
N TRP A 206 0.80 11.06 11.29
CA TRP A 206 1.39 11.19 9.96
C TRP A 206 2.76 11.87 10.05
N GLN A 207 3.64 11.50 9.14
CA GLN A 207 4.95 12.08 8.93
C GLN A 207 5.08 12.50 7.46
N THR A 208 5.67 13.66 7.24
CA THR A 208 5.92 14.20 5.91
C THR A 208 7.18 13.59 5.33
N LEU A 209 7.11 13.00 4.14
CA LEU A 209 8.28 12.53 3.41
C LEU A 209 8.85 13.65 2.55
N CYS A 210 8.01 14.29 1.74
CA CYS A 210 8.38 15.47 0.97
C CYS A 210 7.15 16.22 0.47
N TRP A 211 7.35 17.46 0.06
CA TRP A 211 6.31 18.29 -0.58
C TRP A 211 6.96 19.35 -1.46
N GLY A 212 6.17 19.88 -2.40
CA GLY A 212 6.56 21.01 -3.23
C GLY A 212 5.36 21.77 -3.77
N TYR A 213 5.54 23.05 -4.07
CA TYR A 213 4.57 23.89 -4.77
C TYR A 213 5.25 25.08 -5.45
N TYR A 214 4.58 25.73 -6.41
CA TYR A 214 5.05 27.02 -6.93
C TYR A 214 4.63 28.15 -6.00
N ASP A 215 5.59 28.97 -5.58
CA ASP A 215 5.33 30.17 -4.78
C ASP A 215 4.38 31.11 -5.53
N ASP A 216 3.19 31.33 -5.00
CA ASP A 216 2.20 32.28 -5.50
C ASP A 216 2.07 33.52 -4.60
N SER A 217 3.02 33.70 -3.67
CA SER A 217 3.05 34.81 -2.72
C SER A 217 3.66 36.10 -3.30
N ASP A 218 3.53 37.20 -2.54
CA ASP A 218 4.21 38.50 -2.69
C ASP A 218 4.58 38.93 -4.12
N GLY A 219 3.56 39.13 -4.96
CA GLY A 219 3.74 39.73 -6.28
C GLY A 219 4.07 38.74 -7.40
N ASN A 220 4.19 37.45 -7.10
CA ASN A 220 4.40 36.39 -8.09
C ASN A 220 3.08 35.89 -8.71
N TYR A 221 2.31 36.79 -9.31
CA TYR A 221 1.02 36.48 -9.95
C TYR A 221 0.82 37.23 -11.27
N GLY A 222 -0.10 36.73 -12.11
CA GLY A 222 -0.44 37.37 -13.38
C GLY A 222 0.75 37.52 -14.33
N LYS A 223 0.95 38.73 -14.88
CA LYS A 223 2.07 39.01 -15.81
C LYS A 223 3.46 38.86 -15.18
N ARG A 224 3.55 38.92 -13.84
CA ARG A 224 4.81 38.79 -13.10
C ARG A 224 5.08 37.37 -12.65
N TRP A 225 4.13 36.46 -12.85
CA TRP A 225 4.26 35.08 -12.43
C TRP A 225 5.52 34.41 -13.01
N ARG A 226 6.21 33.66 -12.16
CA ARG A 226 7.41 32.86 -12.42
C ARG A 226 7.27 31.53 -11.71
N ARG A 227 7.88 30.49 -12.29
CA ARG A 227 8.04 29.18 -11.66
C ARG A 227 9.13 29.26 -10.59
N ILE A 228 8.72 29.56 -9.36
CA ILE A 228 9.60 29.56 -8.20
C ILE A 228 9.15 28.38 -7.34
N GLU A 229 9.96 27.34 -7.28
CA GLU A 229 9.63 26.12 -6.54
C GLU A 229 10.00 26.29 -5.06
N CYS A 230 9.02 26.03 -4.20
CA CYS A 230 9.18 25.87 -2.77
C CYS A 230 8.97 24.39 -2.43
N GLY A 231 9.84 23.80 -1.61
CA GLY A 231 9.72 22.40 -1.25
C GLY A 231 10.71 21.97 -0.19
N GLU A 232 10.45 20.81 0.40
CA GLU A 232 11.29 20.22 1.42
C GLU A 232 11.21 18.68 1.34
N VAL A 233 12.33 18.03 1.64
CA VAL A 233 12.38 16.60 1.94
C VAL A 233 12.43 16.47 3.46
N GLY A 234 11.32 16.00 4.05
CA GLY A 234 11.15 15.81 5.49
C GLY A 234 11.58 14.44 6.01
N LEU A 235 12.17 13.60 5.14
CA LEU A 235 12.66 12.28 5.52
C LEU A 235 14.04 12.41 6.21
N HIS A 236 14.06 12.18 7.52
CA HIS A 236 15.28 12.12 8.33
C HIS A 236 15.71 10.67 8.55
N GLN A 237 16.95 10.49 9.04
CA GLN A 237 17.55 9.17 9.27
C GLN A 237 16.68 8.28 10.17
N GLU A 238 16.10 8.86 11.23
CA GLU A 238 15.20 8.14 12.13
C GLU A 238 13.94 7.65 11.41
N GLY A 239 13.41 8.46 10.46
CA GLY A 239 12.27 8.08 9.64
C GLY A 239 12.59 6.93 8.68
N VAL A 240 13.80 6.93 8.09
CA VAL A 240 14.28 5.82 7.24
C VAL A 240 14.37 4.53 8.06
N ILE A 241 14.96 4.59 9.26
CA ILE A 241 15.06 3.44 10.17
C ILE A 241 13.66 2.96 10.56
N ASP A 242 12.77 3.85 10.96
CA ASP A 242 11.40 3.50 11.35
C ASP A 242 10.62 2.79 10.23
N VAL A 243 10.75 3.26 8.98
CA VAL A 243 10.14 2.63 7.81
C VAL A 243 10.76 1.27 7.53
N HIS A 244 12.08 1.17 7.57
CA HIS A 244 12.79 -0.10 7.41
C HIS A 244 12.32 -1.11 8.46
N GLU A 245 12.36 -0.75 9.74
CA GLU A 245 11.98 -1.65 10.82
C GLU A 245 10.51 -2.06 10.77
N ALA A 246 9.63 -1.15 10.33
CA ALA A 246 8.23 -1.49 10.12
C ALA A 246 8.04 -2.54 9.01
N LEU A 247 8.82 -2.49 7.93
CA LEU A 247 8.68 -3.40 6.79
C LEU A 247 9.48 -4.69 6.94
N PHE A 248 10.71 -4.61 7.45
CA PHE A 248 11.69 -5.69 7.42
C PHE A 248 12.13 -6.18 8.80
N GLY A 249 11.71 -5.50 9.87
CA GLY A 249 12.09 -5.85 11.25
C GLY A 249 13.32 -5.09 11.74
N GLU A 250 13.64 -5.27 13.02
CA GLU A 250 14.74 -4.57 13.69
C GLU A 250 16.07 -4.73 12.94
N LEU A 251 16.78 -3.63 12.73
CA LEU A 251 18.12 -3.68 12.16
C LEU A 251 19.06 -4.39 13.12
N GLU A 252 19.68 -5.49 12.69
CA GLU A 252 20.73 -6.14 13.46
C GLU A 252 21.89 -5.16 13.65
N LYS A 253 22.26 -4.92 14.91
CA LYS A 253 23.45 -4.14 15.21
C LYS A 253 24.67 -4.90 14.66
N PRO A 254 25.49 -4.28 13.79
CA PRO A 254 26.68 -4.93 13.28
C PRO A 254 27.60 -5.38 14.42
N ALA A 255 28.34 -6.46 14.19
CA ALA A 255 29.37 -6.88 15.13
C ALA A 255 30.39 -5.75 15.32
N GLU A 256 30.86 -5.51 16.55
CA GLU A 256 31.83 -4.44 16.85
C GLU A 256 33.14 -4.54 16.06
N THR A 257 33.41 -5.71 15.47
CA THR A 257 34.56 -6.00 14.63
C THR A 257 34.42 -5.53 13.19
N ASP A 258 33.21 -5.19 12.74
CA ASP A 258 32.95 -4.68 11.40
C ASP A 258 32.87 -3.15 11.43
N SER A 259 34.03 -2.50 11.37
CA SER A 259 34.14 -1.05 11.46
C SER A 259 33.44 -0.32 10.31
N GLU A 260 33.31 -0.95 9.15
CA GLU A 260 32.66 -0.35 7.97
C GLU A 260 31.14 -0.40 8.13
N ALA A 261 30.59 -1.55 8.55
CA ALA A 261 29.16 -1.67 8.86
C ALA A 261 28.75 -0.83 10.08
N MET A 262 29.61 -0.73 11.11
CA MET A 262 29.37 0.14 12.27
C MET A 262 29.33 1.63 11.91
N LEU A 263 30.09 2.08 10.90
CA LEU A 263 30.04 3.45 10.39
C LEU A 263 28.76 3.73 9.59
N ALA A 264 28.18 2.72 8.93
CA ALA A 264 26.92 2.83 8.20
C ALA A 264 25.67 2.69 9.09
N TYR A 265 25.81 2.11 10.28
CA TYR A 265 24.72 1.93 11.26
C TYR A 265 24.43 3.19 12.10
N HIS A 266 25.37 4.14 12.15
CA HIS A 266 25.26 5.40 12.89
C HIS A 266 24.91 6.57 11.98
#